data_AF-A0A383D384-F1
#
_entry.id   AF-A0A383D384-F1
#
_cell.length_a   1.000
_cell.length_b   1.000
_cell.length_c   1.000
_cell.angle_alpha   90.00
_cell.angle_beta   90.00
_cell.angle_gamma   90.00
#
_symmetry.space_group_name_H-M   'P 1'
#
loop_
_entity.id
_entity.type
_entity.pdbx_description
1 polymer ?
#
loop_
_entity_poly.entity_id
_entity_poly.type
_entity_poly.pdbx_seq_one_letter_code
_entity_poly.pdbx_strand_id
1 'polypeptide(L)'
;MIGDLLSKLAEDPKLNLTVLCGTVFKSTNHKGPPPKFVNSVCIIRIPTLNLGKRNFINRILGYFTFYFGVFGYLLLGRRYHLVVSMSTPPLIGFVVALASRLRKTPFVYYV
;
A
#
# COMPACT_ATOMS: atom_id res chain seq x y z
N MET A 1 -1.85 15.87 -6.90
CA MET A 1 -0.76 15.88 -5.90
C MET A 1 0.06 14.59 -5.86
N ILE A 2 -0.41 13.43 -5.35
CA ILE A 2 0.40 12.19 -5.39
C ILE A 2 0.59 11.67 -6.83
N GLY A 3 -0.45 11.80 -7.65
CA GLY A 3 -0.41 11.41 -9.06
C GLY A 3 0.67 12.19 -9.81
N ASP A 4 0.83 13.47 -9.53
CA ASP A 4 1.82 14.33 -10.21
C ASP A 4 3.25 14.00 -9.77
N LEU A 5 3.47 13.70 -8.48
CA LEU A 5 4.77 13.24 -7.98
C LEU A 5 5.15 11.90 -8.60
N LEU A 6 4.21 10.94 -8.62
CA LEU A 6 4.42 9.63 -9.22
C LEU A 6 4.65 9.73 -10.72
N SER A 7 3.92 10.60 -11.43
CA SER A 7 4.10 10.84 -12.86
C SER A 7 5.49 11.42 -13.16
N LYS A 8 5.98 12.36 -12.35
CA LYS A 8 7.34 12.89 -12.51
C LYS A 8 8.42 11.85 -12.19
N LEU A 9 8.24 11.03 -11.16
CA LEU A 9 9.19 9.96 -10.82
C LEU A 9 9.16 8.83 -11.87
N ALA A 10 8.01 8.63 -12.52
CA ALA A 10 7.79 7.64 -13.57
C ALA A 10 8.46 7.99 -14.90
N GLU A 11 8.77 9.26 -15.15
CA GLU A 11 9.54 9.70 -16.32
C GLU A 11 10.99 9.17 -16.29
N ASP A 12 11.49 8.79 -15.12
CA ASP A 12 12.86 8.29 -14.95
C ASP A 12 12.91 6.76 -15.11
N PRO A 13 13.43 6.22 -16.25
CA PRO A 13 13.35 4.79 -16.56
C PRO A 13 14.21 3.91 -15.65
N LYS A 14 15.08 4.50 -14.82
CA LYS A 14 15.91 3.79 -13.84
C LYS A 14 15.15 3.45 -12.55
N LEU A 15 13.98 4.06 -12.32
CA LEU A 15 13.20 3.88 -11.10
C LEU A 15 12.08 2.86 -11.30
N ASN A 16 12.08 1.81 -10.46
CA ASN A 16 10.97 0.86 -10.39
C ASN A 16 10.03 1.28 -9.26
N LEU A 17 8.91 1.91 -9.61
CA LEU A 17 7.94 2.42 -8.65
C LEU A 17 6.85 1.38 -8.40
N THR A 18 6.64 1.01 -7.14
CA THR A 18 5.50 0.18 -6.74
C THR A 18 4.63 0.94 -5.75
N VAL A 19 3.35 1.06 -6.07
CA VAL A 19 2.36 1.71 -5.21
C VAL A 19 1.50 0.64 -4.57
N LEU A 20 1.53 0.58 -3.23
CA LEU A 20 0.69 -0.31 -2.44
C LEU A 20 -0.55 0.45 -1.98
N CYS A 21 -1.72 -0.01 -2.42
CA CYS A 21 -3.01 0.56 -2.03
C CYS A 21 -3.92 -0.52 -1.45
N GLY A 22 -4.75 -0.14 -0.48
CA GLY A 22 -5.84 -0.99 -0.01
C GLY A 22 -6.91 -1.13 -1.10
N THR A 23 -7.48 -2.32 -1.25
CA THR A 23 -8.70 -2.45 -2.04
C THR A 23 -9.87 -1.85 -1.27
N VAL A 24 -10.62 -0.92 -1.86
CA VAL A 24 -11.97 -0.61 -1.37
C VAL A 24 -12.88 -1.52 -2.17
N PHE A 25 -13.32 -2.64 -1.59
CA PHE A 25 -14.35 -3.48 -2.20
C PHE A 25 -15.64 -2.66 -2.26
N LYS A 26 -15.78 -1.86 -3.33
CA LYS A 26 -17.06 -1.27 -3.73
C LYS A 26 -17.93 -2.46 -4.14
N SER A 27 -19.10 -2.53 -3.54
CA SER A 27 -20.09 -3.59 -3.65
C SER A 27 -20.45 -3.92 -5.11
N THR A 28 -19.62 -4.70 -5.81
CA THR A 28 -19.97 -5.52 -6.96
C THR A 28 -18.93 -6.62 -7.12
N ASN A 29 -19.44 -7.77 -7.54
CA ASN A 29 -18.82 -9.08 -7.59
C ASN A 29 -17.64 -9.20 -8.59
N HIS A 30 -16.49 -8.60 -8.28
CA HIS A 30 -15.27 -8.76 -9.07
C HIS A 30 -14.05 -9.02 -8.18
N LYS A 31 -13.36 -10.14 -8.43
CA LYS A 31 -11.98 -10.38 -7.96
C LYS A 31 -11.17 -9.11 -8.23
N GLY A 32 -10.43 -8.64 -7.22
CA GLY A 32 -9.73 -7.36 -7.26
C GLY A 32 -8.94 -7.16 -8.57
N PRO A 33 -8.93 -5.95 -9.16
CA PRO A 33 -8.40 -5.81 -10.52
C PRO A 33 -6.91 -6.14 -10.56
N PRO A 34 -6.41 -6.72 -11.67
CA PRO A 34 -5.00 -7.05 -11.83
C PRO A 34 -4.11 -5.81 -11.63
N PRO A 35 -2.84 -6.00 -11.26
CA PRO A 35 -1.90 -4.90 -11.08
C PRO A 35 -1.90 -4.02 -12.31
N LYS A 36 -2.25 -2.73 -12.12
CA LYS A 36 -2.33 -1.78 -13.21
C LYS A 36 -0.96 -1.13 -13.36
N PHE A 37 -0.35 -1.30 -14.53
CA PHE A 37 0.85 -0.56 -14.91
C PHE A 37 0.42 0.77 -15.53
N VAL A 38 0.88 1.88 -14.97
CA VAL A 38 0.71 3.22 -15.54
C VAL A 38 2.09 3.82 -15.68
N ASN A 39 2.57 4.03 -16.90
CA ASN A 39 3.86 4.68 -17.20
C ASN A 39 4.99 4.19 -16.26
N SER A 40 5.28 2.88 -16.20
CA SER A 40 6.32 2.29 -15.33
C SER A 40 5.99 2.16 -13.83
N VAL A 41 4.84 2.64 -13.37
CA VAL A 41 4.36 2.45 -11.98
C VAL A 41 3.55 1.16 -11.86
N CYS A 42 3.97 0.24 -11.02
CA CYS A 42 3.22 -0.97 -10.68
C CYS A 42 2.28 -0.70 -9.51
N ILE A 43 0.97 -0.72 -9.74
CA ILE A 43 -0.02 -0.55 -8.68
C ILE A 43 -0.46 -1.92 -8.17
N ILE A 44 -0.13 -2.22 -6.91
CA ILE A 44 -0.51 -3.46 -6.24
C ILE A 44 -1.60 -3.17 -5.23
N ARG A 45 -2.76 -3.84 -5.40
CA ARG A 45 -3.88 -3.74 -4.47
C ARG A 45 -3.81 -4.88 -3.47
N ILE A 46 -3.62 -4.55 -2.20
CA ILE A 46 -3.62 -5.54 -1.13
C ILE A 46 -5.08 -5.87 -0.78
N PRO A 47 -5.47 -7.16 -0.79
CA PRO A 47 -6.81 -7.56 -0.43
C PRO A 47 -7.05 -7.24 1.05
N THR A 48 -8.21 -6.64 1.33
CA THR A 48 -8.65 -6.30 2.68
C THR A 48 -9.94 -7.03 2.98
N LEU A 49 -10.06 -7.60 4.18
CA LEU A 49 -11.29 -8.21 4.63
C LEU A 49 -12.34 -7.12 4.85
N ASN A 50 -13.41 -7.12 4.05
CA ASN A 50 -14.53 -6.20 4.23
C ASN A 50 -15.80 -7.00 4.48
N LEU A 51 -15.97 -7.46 5.73
CA LEU A 51 -17.05 -8.34 6.21
C LEU A 51 -18.43 -7.65 6.31
N GLY A 52 -18.70 -6.63 5.48
CA GLY A 52 -19.98 -5.92 5.45
C GLY A 52 -20.08 -4.73 6.41
N LYS A 53 -20.80 -3.70 5.98
CA LYS A 53 -20.88 -2.35 6.56
C LYS A 53 -21.63 -2.23 7.90
N ARG A 54 -22.06 -3.34 8.52
CA ARG A 54 -23.02 -3.28 9.64
C ARG A 54 -22.40 -2.96 11.00
N ASN A 55 -21.12 -3.28 11.22
CA ASN A 55 -20.49 -3.18 12.54
C ASN A 55 -19.15 -2.41 12.50
N PHE A 56 -18.95 -1.48 13.44
CA PHE A 56 -17.70 -0.71 13.62
C PHE A 56 -16.46 -1.60 13.73
N ILE A 57 -16.64 -2.79 14.33
CA ILE A 57 -15.64 -3.85 14.49
C ILE A 57 -15.13 -4.35 13.13
N ASN A 58 -16.01 -4.53 12.13
CA ASN A 58 -15.61 -4.99 10.79
C ASN A 58 -14.71 -3.96 10.10
N ARG A 59 -14.91 -2.67 10.40
CA ARG A 59 -14.08 -1.59 9.86
C ARG A 59 -12.68 -1.64 10.46
N ILE A 60 -12.59 -1.87 11.77
CA ILE A 60 -11.32 -2.08 12.48
C ILE A 60 -10.59 -3.31 11.92
N LEU A 61 -11.26 -4.45 11.81
CA LEU A 61 -10.66 -5.65 11.20
C LEU A 61 -10.19 -5.39 9.76
N GLY A 62 -10.94 -4.63 8.96
CA GLY A 62 -10.52 -4.25 7.61
C GLY A 62 -9.22 -3.45 7.58
N TYR A 63 -9.06 -2.49 8.50
CA TYR A 63 -7.80 -1.75 8.66
C TYR A 63 -6.67 -2.66 9.13
N PHE A 64 -6.90 -3.51 10.13
CA PHE A 64 -5.89 -4.46 10.61
C PHE A 64 -5.46 -5.42 9.52
N THR A 65 -6.39 -6.03 8.78
CA THR A 65 -6.04 -6.93 7.66
C THR A 65 -5.24 -6.20 6.59
N PHE A 66 -5.57 -4.94 6.28
CA PHE A 66 -4.76 -4.14 5.37
C PHE A 66 -3.34 -3.92 5.90
N TYR A 67 -3.20 -3.53 7.17
CA TYR A 67 -1.91 -3.30 7.82
C TYR A 67 -1.06 -4.56 7.86
N PHE A 68 -1.63 -5.69 8.27
CA PHE A 68 -0.94 -6.99 8.26
C PHE A 68 -0.58 -7.43 6.84
N GLY A 69 -1.44 -7.15 5.85
CA GLY A 69 -1.15 -7.41 4.45
C GLY A 69 0.04 -6.59 3.93
N VAL A 70 0.10 -5.30 4.24
CA VAL A 70 1.24 -4.43 3.88
C VAL A 70 2.50 -4.90 4.60
N PHE A 71 2.40 -5.17 5.90
CA PHE A 71 3.52 -5.67 6.71
C PHE A 71 4.08 -6.96 6.14
N GLY A 72 3.24 -7.96 5.90
CA GLY A 72 3.63 -9.24 5.29
C GLY A 72 4.20 -9.06 3.89
N TYR A 73 3.61 -8.19 3.07
CA TYR A 73 4.14 -7.89 1.74
C TYR A 73 5.54 -7.29 1.78
N LEU A 74 5.81 -6.33 2.67
CA LEU A 74 7.17 -5.78 2.84
C LEU A 74 8.15 -6.82 3.42
N LEU A 75 7.69 -7.64 4.37
CA LEU A 75 8.54 -8.59 5.08
C LEU A 75 8.85 -9.85 4.27
N LEU A 76 7.95 -10.30 3.39
CA LEU A 76 8.09 -11.53 2.59
C LEU A 76 8.29 -11.24 1.10
N GLY A 77 7.80 -10.10 0.61
CA GLY A 77 7.88 -9.71 -0.78
C GLY A 77 9.25 -9.15 -1.17
N ARG A 78 9.26 -8.43 -2.30
CA ARG A 78 10.47 -7.87 -2.90
C ARG A 78 11.12 -6.87 -1.95
N ARG A 79 12.46 -6.89 -1.87
CA ARG A 79 13.21 -5.87 -1.14
C ARG A 79 13.19 -4.57 -1.95
N TYR A 80 12.74 -3.50 -1.32
CA TYR A 80 12.74 -2.15 -1.87
C TYR A 80 13.94 -1.38 -1.32
N HIS A 81 14.45 -0.43 -2.10
CA HIS A 81 15.54 0.47 -1.68
C HIS A 81 15.03 1.64 -0.83
N LEU A 82 13.77 2.04 -1.02
CA LEU A 82 13.12 3.13 -0.30
C LEU A 82 11.63 2.81 -0.18
N VAL A 83 11.08 3.03 1.01
CA VAL A 83 9.64 2.92 1.24
C VAL A 83 9.14 4.28 1.69
N VAL A 84 8.14 4.80 0.97
CA VAL A 84 7.48 6.06 1.29
C VAL A 84 6.05 5.76 1.74
N SER A 85 5.70 6.17 2.95
CA SER A 85 4.31 6.14 3.41
C SER A 85 3.74 7.54 3.39
N MET A 86 2.63 7.71 2.68
CA MET A 86 1.86 8.95 2.64
C MET A 86 0.42 8.66 3.01
N SER A 87 0.03 9.04 4.22
CA SER A 87 -1.30 8.75 4.76
C SER A 87 -1.65 9.65 5.93
N THR A 88 -2.89 10.14 5.91
CA THR A 88 -3.52 10.96 6.96
C THR A 88 -4.28 10.16 8.03
N PRO A 89 -3.99 8.85 8.21
CA PRO A 89 -3.87 8.32 9.57
C PRO A 89 -2.47 7.70 9.81
N PRO A 90 -1.75 8.10 10.87
CA PRO A 90 -0.35 7.71 11.14
C PRO A 90 -0.14 6.21 11.41
N LEU A 91 -1.23 5.44 11.58
CA LEU A 91 -1.20 4.01 11.90
C LEU A 91 -0.49 3.16 10.83
N ILE A 92 -0.69 3.44 9.54
CA ILE A 92 0.02 2.70 8.48
C ILE A 92 1.50 3.08 8.45
N GLY A 93 1.84 4.35 8.69
CA GLY A 93 3.22 4.80 8.79
C GLY A 93 4.00 4.05 9.86
N PHE A 94 3.37 3.77 11.02
CA PHE A 94 3.97 2.96 12.08
C PHE A 94 4.25 1.51 11.65
N VAL A 95 3.27 0.86 11.03
CA VAL A 95 3.40 -0.54 10.56
C VAL A 95 4.48 -0.66 9.49
N VAL A 96 4.53 0.31 8.58
CA VAL A 96 5.56 0.37 7.54
C VAL A 96 6.94 0.65 8.15
N ALA A 97 7.05 1.56 9.11
CA ALA A 97 8.30 1.83 9.82
C ALA A 97 8.82 0.58 10.55
N LEU A 98 7.95 -0.19 11.18
CA LEU A 98 8.30 -1.46 11.83
C LEU A 98 8.80 -2.49 10.81
N ALA A 99 8.08 -2.68 9.69
CA ALA A 99 8.49 -3.59 8.63
C ALA A 99 9.85 -3.18 8.02
N SER A 100 10.03 -1.88 7.76
CA SER A 100 11.25 -1.29 7.23
C SER A 100 12.43 -1.47 8.18
N ARG A 101 12.22 -1.31 9.50
CA ARG A 101 13.26 -1.57 10.51
C ARG A 101 13.70 -3.03 10.51
N LEU A 102 12.75 -3.97 10.40
CA LEU A 102 13.05 -5.41 10.33
C LEU A 102 13.77 -5.79 9.02
N ARG A 103 13.41 -5.15 7.91
CA ARG A 103 14.05 -5.35 6.59
C ARG A 103 15.32 -4.53 6.37
N LYS A 104 15.69 -3.62 7.29
CA LYS A 104 16.75 -2.61 7.12
C LYS A 104 16.57 -1.74 5.87
N THR A 105 15.32 -1.41 5.56
CA THR A 105 14.97 -0.56 4.41
C THR A 105 14.79 0.89 4.87
N PRO A 106 15.36 1.88 4.16
CA PRO A 106 15.07 3.29 4.38
C PRO A 106 13.57 3.59 4.30
N PHE A 107 13.05 4.29 5.31
CA PHE A 107 11.66 4.68 5.40
C PHE A 107 11.52 6.20 5.45
N VAL A 108 10.63 6.74 4.61
CA VAL A 108 10.26 8.15 4.60
C VAL A 108 8.77 8.27 4.86
N TYR A 109 8.41 9.04 5.86
CA TYR A 109 7.03 9.42 6.13
C TYR A 109 6.77 10.80 5.52
N TYR A 110 5.84 10.87 4.57
CA TYR A 110 5.45 12.10 3.90
C TYR A 110 4.01 12.44 4.30
N VAL A 111 3.78 13.64 4.84
CA VAL A 111 2.46 14.13 5.29
C VAL A 111 1.88 15.05 4.23
#